data_AF-J3KM67-F1
#
_entry.id   AF-J3KM67-F1
#
_cell.length_a   1.000
_cell.length_b   1.000
_cell.length_c   1.000
_cell.angle_alpha   90.00
_cell.angle_beta   90.00
_cell.angle_gamma   90.00
#
_symmetry.space_group_name_H-M   'P 1'
#
loop_
_entity.id
_entity.type
_entity.pdbx_description
1 polymer ?
#
loop_
_entity_poly.entity_id
_entity_poly.type
_entity_poly.pdbx_seq_one_letter_code
_entity_poly.pdbx_strand_id
1 'polypeptide(L)'
;MISTRYWFHIGAITATLLLALILPDRKSIFGFLAGEEIEISKIVVETVVSSAPPGTVDRHQEEKQFLLQRLRRPNGELSQYHPRRRLLAALHGFYRYATIAMNDLNTISTRYKSLPDNQKRLIELTVKYDEKIRQTERLIKKNDVIAQKIVDHALEFYGVEFSELQKFVHDVESSGQSAERVSVSQALKHYIRDWAPEGEHERISTFPHILNTLEKLYPKRDRANPVRVLLPGSGLGRLAHDIADLQGFEVTANEWSMYMNVAYRYITSPGGSLANSSTIYPYIDWWSHQPTTAELHRPITFPVVPVDPHSVVLVEGDFTTAFKKPSDQGRFDAVVTLFFIDTARNIVTYIETIHQLLKPGGVWINLGPLLYGSSPVIQLSLDEIIDISEAVGFDLQDTDPQCGDISLPGRKVRQMEAPYGFNKDTLSKNAYWAQFWVATRR
;
A
#
# COMPACT_ATOMS: atom_id res chain seq x y z
N MET A 1 23.27 38.71 21.79
CA MET A 1 22.96 37.75 20.70
C MET A 1 22.78 36.38 21.33
N ILE A 2 21.54 36.04 21.66
CA ILE A 2 21.18 34.73 22.22
C ILE A 2 20.43 34.01 21.10
N SER A 3 21.01 32.91 20.63
CA SER A 3 20.44 32.07 19.57
C SER A 3 19.38 31.17 20.19
N THR A 4 18.11 31.52 20.04
CA THR A 4 16.98 30.68 20.44
C THR A 4 16.56 29.81 19.25
N ARG A 5 16.59 28.49 19.40
CA ARG A 5 16.09 27.52 18.40
C ARG A 5 14.59 27.30 18.59
N TYR A 6 13.83 27.32 17.50
CA TYR A 6 12.39 27.02 17.48
C TYR A 6 12.12 25.70 16.74
N TRP A 7 11.12 24.95 17.22
CA TRP A 7 10.62 23.71 16.62
C TRP A 7 9.27 23.97 15.96
N PHE A 8 9.06 23.44 14.75
CA PHE A 8 7.78 23.51 14.03
C PHE A 8 7.33 22.13 13.57
N HIS A 9 6.04 21.83 13.75
CA HIS A 9 5.31 20.78 13.04
C HIS A 9 4.27 21.47 12.15
N ILE A 10 4.20 21.11 10.87
CA ILE A 10 3.18 21.62 9.95
C ILE A 10 2.35 20.44 9.43
N GLY A 11 1.10 20.37 9.88
CA GLY A 11 -0.02 19.67 9.23
C GLY A 11 -1.07 20.70 8.82
N ALA A 12 -1.75 20.47 7.70
CA ALA A 12 -2.51 21.48 6.96
C ALA A 12 -3.75 22.07 7.68
N ILE A 13 -3.84 23.41 7.62
CA ILE A 13 -5.03 24.29 7.51
C ILE A 13 -6.21 23.88 8.42
N THR A 14 -6.28 24.30 9.67
CA THR A 14 -6.64 25.66 10.09
C THR A 14 -5.76 26.15 11.24
N ALA A 15 -4.95 27.18 10.98
CA ALA A 15 -4.18 27.83 12.04
C ALA A 15 -5.07 28.86 12.77
N THR A 16 -5.71 28.43 13.85
CA THR A 16 -5.95 29.36 14.96
C THR A 16 -4.57 29.71 15.52
N LEU A 17 -4.07 30.89 15.20
CA LEU A 17 -2.78 31.40 15.66
C LEU A 17 -2.85 31.62 17.18
N LEU A 18 -2.47 30.63 17.98
CA LEU A 18 -2.31 30.78 19.43
C LEU A 18 -0.88 31.27 19.69
N LEU A 19 -0.72 32.60 19.72
CA LEU A 19 0.54 33.25 20.07
C LEU A 19 0.79 33.09 21.58
N ALA A 20 1.51 32.06 22.00
CA ALA A 20 2.00 31.95 23.38
C ALA A 20 3.26 32.81 23.55
N LEU A 21 3.07 34.09 23.87
CA LEU A 21 4.14 34.95 24.37
C LEU A 21 4.53 34.49 25.79
N ILE A 22 5.62 33.74 25.91
CA ILE A 22 6.28 33.55 27.21
C ILE A 22 7.08 34.82 27.49
N LEU A 23 6.46 35.76 28.20
CA LEU A 23 7.18 36.85 28.85
C LEU A 23 7.70 36.37 30.21
N PRO A 24 8.96 36.65 30.56
CA PRO A 24 9.45 36.42 31.91
C PRO A 24 8.79 37.47 32.83
N ASP A 25 8.24 36.98 33.94
CA ASP A 25 7.65 37.71 35.07
C ASP A 25 6.19 38.24 34.99
N ARG A 26 5.35 37.59 35.83
CA ARG A 26 4.14 38.03 36.55
C ARG A 26 3.38 39.29 36.07
N LYS A 27 2.18 39.07 35.51
CA LYS A 27 0.84 39.45 36.03
C LYS A 27 -0.19 39.41 34.87
N SER A 28 -1.38 38.88 35.15
CA SER A 28 -2.54 38.86 34.26
C SER A 28 -2.89 40.24 33.68
N ILE A 29 -3.35 40.30 32.42
CA ILE A 29 -4.42 41.20 31.93
C ILE A 29 -4.96 40.63 30.60
N PHE A 30 -6.29 40.54 30.49
CA PHE A 30 -7.05 40.31 29.25
C PHE A 30 -6.94 41.53 28.32
N GLY A 31 -6.74 41.32 27.02
CA GLY A 31 -6.87 42.40 26.03
C GLY A 31 -6.69 41.91 24.59
N PHE A 32 -7.77 41.95 23.82
CA PHE A 32 -7.73 41.83 22.36
C PHE A 32 -6.99 43.05 21.77
N LEU A 33 -5.98 42.81 20.93
CA LEU A 33 -5.44 43.83 20.02
C LEU A 33 -5.70 43.38 18.59
N ALA A 34 -6.62 44.10 17.95
CA ALA A 34 -6.94 44.00 16.54
C ALA A 34 -6.06 44.97 15.75
N GLY A 35 -5.56 44.52 14.60
CA GLY A 35 -5.13 45.40 13.51
C GLY A 35 -3.64 45.74 13.45
N GLU A 36 -2.80 44.78 13.04
CA GLU A 36 -1.60 45.07 12.25
C GLU A 36 -1.44 43.96 11.19
N GLU A 37 -1.43 44.34 9.90
CA GLU A 37 -1.06 43.44 8.80
C GLU A 37 0.47 43.28 8.79
N ILE A 38 0.95 42.06 9.03
CA ILE A 38 2.36 41.72 8.88
C ILE A 38 2.59 41.29 7.42
N GLU A 39 3.30 42.11 6.65
CA GLU A 39 3.67 41.80 5.28
C GLU A 39 4.83 40.80 5.25
N ILE A 40 4.54 39.53 4.92
CA ILE A 40 5.55 38.47 4.81
C ILE A 40 6.22 38.58 3.43
N SER A 41 7.37 39.26 3.38
CA SER A 41 8.09 39.53 2.13
C SER A 41 8.91 38.33 1.60
N LYS A 42 9.17 37.30 2.41
CA LYS A 42 9.87 36.08 1.97
C LYS A 42 9.69 34.91 2.95
N ILE A 43 9.12 33.80 2.46
CA ILE A 43 9.16 32.53 3.17
C ILE A 43 10.41 31.78 2.67
N VAL A 44 11.41 31.62 3.54
CA VAL A 44 12.57 30.76 3.27
C VAL A 44 12.25 29.39 3.86
N VAL A 45 11.94 28.42 3.00
CA VAL A 45 11.81 27.02 3.40
C VAL A 45 13.20 26.39 3.31
N GLU A 46 13.90 26.30 4.45
CA GLU A 46 15.07 25.43 4.54
C GLU A 46 14.60 24.00 4.82
N THR A 47 14.66 23.14 3.80
CA THR A 47 14.53 21.70 3.99
C THR A 47 15.78 21.20 4.71
N VAL A 48 15.68 20.97 6.02
CA VAL A 48 16.74 20.27 6.76
C VAL A 48 16.70 18.81 6.34
N VAL A 49 17.45 18.47 5.29
CA VAL A 49 17.79 17.09 4.99
C VAL A 49 18.72 16.62 6.11
N SER A 50 18.20 15.84 7.05
CA SER A 50 19.04 15.11 7.99
C SER A 50 19.83 14.10 7.17
N SER A 51 21.05 14.47 6.77
CA SER A 51 21.99 13.52 6.23
C SER A 51 22.43 12.60 7.37
N ALA A 52 22.29 11.30 7.13
CA ALA A 52 22.81 10.29 8.04
C ALA A 52 24.33 10.49 8.20
N PRO A 53 24.90 10.19 9.39
CA PRO A 53 26.31 10.40 9.62
C PRO A 53 27.18 9.68 8.58
N PRO A 54 28.28 10.31 8.12
CA PRO A 54 29.16 9.74 7.09
C PRO A 54 29.69 8.37 7.55
N GLY A 55 29.41 7.33 6.76
CA GLY A 55 29.75 5.93 7.06
C GLY A 55 28.55 5.01 7.29
N THR A 56 27.33 5.54 7.39
CA THR A 56 26.10 4.73 7.31
C THR A 56 25.81 4.44 5.84
N VAL A 57 25.81 3.17 5.44
CA VAL A 57 25.41 2.83 4.08
C VAL A 57 23.90 3.02 3.96
N ASP A 58 23.47 3.83 2.99
CA ASP A 58 22.05 4.06 2.74
C ASP A 58 21.41 2.78 2.20
N ARG A 59 20.71 2.06 3.09
CA ARG A 59 19.97 0.83 2.79
C ARG A 59 19.02 0.97 1.60
N HIS A 60 18.49 2.17 1.34
CA HIS A 60 17.64 2.43 0.16
C HIS A 60 18.45 2.40 -1.13
N GLN A 61 19.62 3.05 -1.12
CA GLN A 61 20.50 3.07 -2.28
C GLN A 61 21.08 1.67 -2.54
N GLU A 62 21.47 0.92 -1.50
CA GLU A 62 21.90 -0.47 -1.64
C GLU A 62 20.82 -1.34 -2.29
N GLU A 63 19.60 -1.33 -1.75
CA GLU A 63 18.51 -2.13 -2.31
C GLU A 63 18.17 -1.69 -3.73
N LYS A 64 18.18 -0.38 -4.03
CA LYS A 64 18.00 0.11 -5.41
C LYS A 64 19.06 -0.46 -6.35
N GLN A 65 20.33 -0.50 -5.95
CA GLN A 65 21.40 -1.09 -6.76
C GLN A 65 21.15 -2.58 -7.00
N PHE A 66 20.78 -3.35 -5.96
CA PHE A 66 20.46 -4.77 -6.10
C PHE A 66 19.23 -5.01 -6.99
N LEU A 67 18.18 -4.21 -6.84
CA LEU A 67 16.99 -4.25 -7.68
C LEU A 67 17.33 -4.00 -9.15
N LEU A 68 18.07 -2.93 -9.46
CA LEU A 68 18.45 -2.61 -10.83
C LEU A 68 19.34 -3.70 -11.44
N GLN A 69 20.22 -4.33 -10.65
CA GLN A 69 21.00 -5.48 -11.11
C GLN A 69 20.10 -6.67 -11.46
N ARG A 70 19.09 -7.00 -10.64
CA ARG A 70 18.11 -8.07 -10.91
C ARG A 70 17.21 -7.77 -12.11
N LEU A 71 17.03 -6.50 -12.45
CA LEU A 71 16.27 -6.05 -13.62
C LEU A 71 17.10 -5.99 -14.90
N ARG A 72 18.43 -6.13 -14.84
CA ARG A 72 19.29 -6.11 -16.03
C ARG A 72 18.83 -7.19 -17.01
N ARG A 73 18.70 -6.80 -18.27
CA ARG A 73 18.33 -7.71 -19.34
C ARG A 73 19.49 -8.67 -19.62
N PRO A 74 19.30 -9.99 -19.58
CA PRO A 74 20.24 -10.91 -20.21
C PRO A 74 20.23 -10.70 -21.74
N ASN A 75 21.31 -11.12 -22.40
CA ASN A 75 21.33 -11.17 -23.87
C ASN A 75 20.28 -12.21 -24.33
N GLY A 76 19.21 -11.76 -25.00
CA GLY A 76 18.15 -12.62 -25.54
C GLY A 76 16.73 -12.20 -25.13
N GLU A 77 15.75 -13.05 -25.45
CA GLU A 77 14.35 -12.82 -25.08
C GLU A 77 14.13 -12.99 -23.58
N LEU A 78 13.33 -12.10 -22.99
CA LEU A 78 12.98 -12.17 -21.58
C LEU A 78 11.90 -13.24 -21.36
N SER A 79 12.21 -14.24 -20.54
CA SER A 79 11.20 -15.19 -20.07
C SER A 79 10.04 -14.45 -19.39
N GLN A 80 8.83 -15.03 -19.43
CA GLN A 80 7.65 -14.43 -18.79
C GLN A 80 7.81 -14.23 -17.28
N TYR A 81 8.73 -14.97 -16.66
CA TYR A 81 9.06 -14.88 -15.24
C TYR A 81 10.15 -13.85 -14.93
N HIS A 82 10.82 -13.29 -15.93
CA HIS A 82 11.88 -12.32 -15.73
C HIS A 82 11.33 -11.02 -15.12
N PRO A 83 11.94 -10.47 -14.04
CA PRO A 83 11.44 -9.27 -13.36
C PRO A 83 11.24 -8.07 -14.30
N ARG A 84 12.18 -7.81 -15.24
CA ARG A 84 12.05 -6.71 -16.22
C ARG A 84 10.85 -6.87 -17.15
N ARG A 85 10.51 -8.10 -17.55
CA ARG A 85 9.33 -8.35 -18.38
C ARG A 85 8.03 -8.13 -17.59
N ARG A 86 7.99 -8.56 -16.33
CA ARG A 86 6.84 -8.27 -15.43
C ARG A 86 6.68 -6.78 -15.17
N LEU A 87 7.78 -6.03 -15.03
CA LEU A 87 7.75 -4.58 -14.91
C LEU A 87 7.14 -3.94 -16.18
N LEU A 88 7.60 -4.33 -17.37
CA LEU A 88 7.05 -3.83 -18.63
C LEU A 88 5.56 -4.19 -18.79
N ALA A 89 5.13 -5.37 -18.34
CA ALA A 89 3.72 -5.75 -18.32
C ALA A 89 2.88 -4.87 -17.38
N ALA A 90 3.40 -4.52 -16.20
CA ALA A 90 2.76 -3.57 -15.31
C ALA A 90 2.64 -2.18 -15.93
N LEU A 91 3.73 -1.67 -16.51
CA LEU A 91 3.75 -0.40 -17.22
C LEU A 91 2.80 -0.38 -18.41
N HIS A 92 2.71 -1.46 -19.18
CA HIS A 92 1.74 -1.60 -20.28
C HIS A 92 0.30 -1.46 -19.79
N GLY A 93 -0.04 -2.10 -18.66
CA GLY A 93 -1.35 -1.99 -18.02
C GLY A 93 -1.72 -0.54 -17.68
N PHE A 94 -0.85 0.16 -16.93
CA PHE A 94 -1.10 1.57 -16.58
C PHE A 94 -1.07 2.49 -17.81
N TYR A 95 -0.14 2.28 -18.74
CA TYR A 95 -0.03 3.06 -19.98
C TYR A 95 -1.29 2.95 -20.84
N ARG A 96 -1.95 1.79 -20.86
CA ARG A 96 -3.21 1.54 -21.58
C ARG A 96 -4.47 1.74 -20.74
N TYR A 97 -4.38 2.33 -19.54
CA TYR A 97 -5.51 2.47 -18.62
C TYR A 97 -6.75 3.08 -19.30
N ALA A 98 -6.64 4.29 -19.88
CA ALA A 98 -7.78 4.91 -20.56
C ALA A 98 -8.30 4.05 -21.72
N THR A 99 -7.42 3.48 -22.55
CA THR A 99 -7.84 2.65 -23.69
C THR A 99 -8.71 1.48 -23.23
N ILE A 100 -8.28 0.76 -22.19
CA ILE A 100 -9.01 -0.39 -21.64
C ILE A 100 -10.33 0.06 -21.03
N ALA A 101 -10.31 1.07 -20.16
CA ALA A 101 -11.50 1.55 -19.48
C ALA A 101 -12.54 2.11 -20.46
N MET A 102 -12.10 2.77 -21.54
CA MET A 102 -12.99 3.25 -22.60
C MET A 102 -13.61 2.09 -23.39
N ASN A 103 -12.87 1.01 -23.64
CA ASN A 103 -13.42 -0.18 -24.32
C ASN A 103 -14.54 -0.85 -23.50
N ASP A 104 -14.37 -0.94 -22.18
CA ASP A 104 -15.42 -1.41 -21.28
C ASP A 104 -16.65 -0.49 -21.34
N LEU A 105 -16.44 0.83 -21.24
CA LEU A 105 -17.52 1.80 -21.28
C LEU A 105 -18.24 1.79 -22.64
N ASN A 106 -17.51 1.61 -23.74
CA ASN A 106 -18.08 1.47 -25.08
C ASN A 106 -18.93 0.21 -25.20
N THR A 107 -18.55 -0.89 -24.54
CA THR A 107 -19.37 -2.10 -24.47
C THR A 107 -20.70 -1.83 -23.77
N ILE A 108 -20.68 -1.08 -22.66
CA ILE A 108 -21.90 -0.63 -21.96
C ILE A 108 -22.74 0.26 -22.88
N SER A 109 -22.11 1.25 -23.54
CA SER A 109 -22.80 2.18 -24.46
C SER A 109 -23.46 1.46 -25.64
N THR A 110 -22.78 0.50 -26.26
CA THR A 110 -23.32 -0.28 -27.39
C THR A 110 -24.54 -1.10 -26.96
N ARG A 111 -24.47 -1.78 -25.81
CA ARG A 111 -25.61 -2.52 -25.26
C ARG A 111 -26.78 -1.59 -24.97
N TYR A 112 -26.52 -0.42 -24.40
CA TYR A 112 -27.55 0.58 -24.15
C TYR A 112 -28.23 1.06 -25.45
N LYS A 113 -27.44 1.34 -26.49
CA LYS A 113 -27.95 1.78 -27.81
C LYS A 113 -28.83 0.74 -28.51
N SER A 114 -28.62 -0.56 -28.24
CA SER A 114 -29.43 -1.65 -28.79
C SER A 114 -30.84 -1.77 -28.18
N LEU A 115 -31.17 -1.02 -27.13
CA LEU A 115 -32.51 -1.03 -26.55
C LEU A 115 -33.56 -0.46 -27.53
N PRO A 116 -34.83 -0.92 -27.43
CA PRO A 116 -35.95 -0.33 -28.14
C PRO A 116 -36.09 1.18 -27.90
N ASP A 117 -36.50 1.95 -28.91
CA ASP A 117 -36.53 3.42 -28.85
C ASP A 117 -37.46 3.97 -27.77
N ASN A 118 -38.58 3.31 -27.49
CA ASN A 118 -39.48 3.69 -26.40
C ASN A 118 -38.80 3.54 -25.02
N GLN A 119 -38.02 2.48 -24.82
CA GLN A 119 -37.27 2.26 -23.58
C GLN A 119 -36.12 3.27 -23.45
N LYS A 120 -35.34 3.50 -24.50
CA LYS A 120 -34.28 4.52 -24.50
C LYS A 120 -34.86 5.91 -24.19
N ARG A 121 -35.98 6.27 -24.81
CA ARG A 121 -36.66 7.56 -24.55
C ARG A 121 -37.09 7.68 -23.09
N LEU A 122 -37.68 6.64 -22.51
CA LEU A 122 -38.04 6.62 -21.09
C LEU A 122 -36.78 6.81 -20.21
N ILE A 123 -35.73 6.02 -20.46
CA ILE A 123 -34.48 6.08 -19.70
C ILE A 123 -33.83 7.46 -19.79
N GLU A 124 -33.73 8.05 -20.99
CA GLU A 124 -33.14 9.39 -21.14
C GLU A 124 -33.97 10.48 -20.48
N LEU A 125 -35.31 10.43 -20.59
CA LEU A 125 -36.19 11.40 -19.93
C LEU A 125 -36.16 11.28 -18.40
N THR A 126 -35.99 10.08 -17.86
CA THR A 126 -36.05 9.82 -16.41
C THR A 126 -34.69 9.96 -15.74
N VAL A 127 -33.64 9.34 -16.28
CA VAL A 127 -32.34 9.20 -15.59
C VAL A 127 -31.14 9.74 -16.36
N LYS A 128 -31.32 10.21 -17.61
CA LYS A 128 -30.26 10.79 -18.46
C LYS A 128 -29.02 9.88 -18.57
N TYR A 129 -29.23 8.63 -18.99
CA TYR A 129 -28.20 7.60 -18.97
C TYR A 129 -27.01 7.92 -19.89
N ASP A 130 -27.25 8.60 -21.01
CA ASP A 130 -26.18 9.11 -21.88
C ASP A 130 -25.26 10.11 -21.16
N GLU A 131 -25.80 10.96 -20.27
CA GLU A 131 -24.95 11.86 -19.48
C GLU A 131 -24.15 11.09 -18.44
N LYS A 132 -24.71 10.04 -17.84
CA LYS A 132 -23.94 9.14 -16.95
C LYS A 132 -22.76 8.51 -17.68
N ILE A 133 -22.94 8.05 -18.92
CA ILE A 133 -21.85 7.52 -19.76
C ILE A 133 -20.82 8.61 -20.05
N ARG A 134 -21.23 9.79 -20.54
CA ARG A 134 -20.31 10.90 -20.83
C ARG A 134 -19.53 11.36 -19.61
N GLN A 135 -20.18 11.41 -18.45
CA GLN A 135 -19.51 11.74 -17.21
C GLN A 135 -18.47 10.69 -16.84
N THR A 136 -18.80 9.40 -16.99
CA THR A 136 -17.85 8.30 -16.77
C THR A 136 -16.64 8.42 -17.69
N GLU A 137 -16.84 8.77 -18.97
CA GLU A 137 -15.75 9.04 -19.93
C GLU A 137 -14.80 10.13 -19.41
N ARG A 138 -15.34 11.25 -18.90
CA ARG A 138 -14.53 12.33 -18.31
C ARG A 138 -13.74 11.86 -17.09
N LEU A 139 -14.33 11.00 -16.26
CA LEU A 139 -13.67 10.47 -15.06
C LEU A 139 -12.57 9.45 -15.39
N ILE A 140 -12.75 8.63 -16.42
CA ILE A 140 -11.69 7.75 -16.94
C ILE A 140 -10.46 8.58 -17.33
N LYS A 141 -10.65 9.70 -18.04
CA LYS A 141 -9.55 10.60 -18.42
C LYS A 141 -8.82 11.19 -17.21
N LYS A 142 -9.53 11.46 -16.11
CA LYS A 142 -8.91 11.93 -14.86
C LYS A 142 -8.08 10.85 -14.18
N ASN A 143 -8.58 9.61 -14.13
CA ASN A 143 -7.81 8.48 -13.61
C ASN A 143 -6.58 8.19 -14.47
N ASP A 144 -6.70 8.35 -15.79
CA ASP A 144 -5.58 8.16 -16.71
C ASP A 144 -4.42 9.12 -16.42
N VAL A 145 -4.69 10.37 -16.02
CA VAL A 145 -3.63 11.30 -15.57
C VAL A 145 -2.81 10.69 -14.43
N ILE A 146 -3.44 10.01 -13.47
CA ILE A 146 -2.73 9.33 -12.37
C ILE A 146 -1.98 8.10 -12.91
N ALA A 147 -2.60 7.30 -13.78
CA ALA A 147 -1.95 6.15 -14.39
C ALA A 147 -0.69 6.54 -15.19
N GLN A 148 -0.74 7.64 -15.96
CA GLN A 148 0.41 8.15 -16.69
C GLN A 148 1.50 8.66 -15.74
N LYS A 149 1.15 9.36 -14.65
CA LYS A 149 2.14 9.75 -13.62
C LYS A 149 2.84 8.55 -12.97
N ILE A 150 2.11 7.45 -12.75
CA ILE A 150 2.70 6.19 -12.26
C ILE A 150 3.70 5.63 -13.28
N VAL A 151 3.33 5.63 -14.57
CA VAL A 151 4.23 5.20 -15.66
C VAL A 151 5.47 6.08 -15.71
N ASP A 152 5.31 7.41 -15.77
CA ASP A 152 6.42 8.37 -15.88
C ASP A 152 7.42 8.21 -14.74
N HIS A 153 6.93 8.16 -13.50
CA HIS A 153 7.80 7.97 -12.34
C HIS A 153 8.50 6.61 -12.35
N ALA A 154 7.82 5.55 -12.78
CA ALA A 154 8.42 4.24 -12.88
C ALA A 154 9.48 4.17 -14.00
N LEU A 155 9.24 4.77 -15.17
CA LEU A 155 10.23 4.85 -16.24
C LEU A 155 11.54 5.48 -15.73
N GLU A 156 11.43 6.59 -15.01
CA GLU A 156 12.57 7.27 -14.38
C GLU A 156 13.23 6.39 -13.30
N PHE A 157 12.46 5.88 -12.34
CA PHE A 157 13.00 5.13 -11.21
C PHE A 157 13.75 3.86 -11.62
N TYR A 158 13.18 3.10 -12.57
CA TYR A 158 13.71 1.81 -13.02
C TYR A 158 14.67 1.92 -14.22
N GLY A 159 14.94 3.14 -14.73
CA GLY A 159 15.74 3.34 -15.93
C GLY A 159 15.19 2.58 -17.13
N VAL A 160 13.89 2.73 -17.38
CA VAL A 160 13.22 2.17 -18.56
C VAL A 160 13.07 3.27 -19.59
N GLU A 161 13.69 3.10 -20.74
CA GLU A 161 13.47 4.00 -21.87
C GLU A 161 12.03 3.86 -22.37
N PHE A 162 11.38 4.97 -22.71
CA PHE A 162 10.02 4.92 -23.24
C PHE A 162 9.91 4.08 -24.51
N SER A 163 10.95 4.08 -25.35
CA SER A 163 11.03 3.22 -26.55
C SER A 163 11.04 1.73 -26.22
N GLU A 164 11.59 1.32 -25.06
CA GLU A 164 11.54 -0.06 -24.57
C GLU A 164 10.11 -0.47 -24.24
N LEU A 165 9.38 0.40 -23.54
CA LEU A 165 7.97 0.20 -23.25
C LEU A 165 7.15 0.11 -24.54
N GLN A 166 7.31 1.07 -25.47
CA GLN A 166 6.59 1.07 -26.74
C GLN A 166 6.82 -0.20 -27.56
N LYS A 167 8.07 -0.68 -27.63
CA LYS A 167 8.38 -1.95 -28.29
C LYS A 167 7.65 -3.11 -27.62
N PHE A 168 7.72 -3.20 -26.29
CA PHE A 168 7.03 -4.26 -25.55
C PHE A 168 5.51 -4.24 -25.79
N VAL A 169 4.89 -3.05 -25.74
CA VAL A 169 3.46 -2.85 -26.03
C VAL A 169 3.13 -3.35 -27.43
N HIS A 170 3.92 -2.98 -28.44
CA HIS A 170 3.72 -3.42 -29.82
C HIS A 170 3.84 -4.94 -29.97
N ASP A 171 4.88 -5.54 -29.40
CA ASP A 171 5.12 -6.99 -29.48
C ASP A 171 3.97 -7.79 -28.81
N VAL A 172 3.50 -7.34 -27.64
CA VAL A 172 2.38 -7.99 -26.93
C VAL A 172 1.07 -7.83 -27.71
N GLU A 173 0.73 -6.62 -28.15
CA GLU A 173 -0.55 -6.35 -28.82
C GLU A 173 -0.60 -6.98 -30.22
N SER A 174 0.51 -7.03 -30.95
CA SER A 174 0.59 -7.72 -32.25
C SER A 174 0.43 -9.25 -32.13
N SER A 175 0.74 -9.83 -30.97
CA SER A 175 0.47 -11.24 -30.65
C SER A 175 -0.98 -11.52 -30.25
N GLY A 176 -1.86 -10.50 -30.24
CA GLY A 176 -3.27 -10.61 -29.85
C GLY A 176 -3.51 -10.62 -28.34
N GLN A 177 -2.49 -10.37 -27.53
CA GLN A 177 -2.61 -10.24 -26.08
C GLN A 177 -2.96 -8.79 -25.69
N SER A 178 -3.83 -8.62 -24.70
CA SER A 178 -4.20 -7.30 -24.16
C SER A 178 -3.41 -6.96 -22.91
N ALA A 179 -3.27 -5.66 -22.62
CA ALA A 179 -2.77 -5.20 -21.33
C ALA A 179 -3.65 -5.71 -20.17
N GLU A 180 -3.02 -5.94 -19.02
CA GLU A 180 -3.71 -6.44 -17.84
C GLU A 180 -4.54 -5.33 -17.20
N ARG A 181 -5.84 -5.60 -17.00
CA ARG A 181 -6.84 -4.66 -16.46
C ARG A 181 -7.05 -4.82 -14.94
N VAL A 182 -7.16 -6.05 -14.46
CA VAL A 182 -7.62 -6.35 -13.10
C VAL A 182 -6.58 -5.88 -12.08
N SER A 183 -5.31 -6.17 -12.30
CA SER A 183 -4.17 -5.80 -11.46
C SER A 183 -3.99 -4.29 -11.38
N VAL A 184 -4.23 -3.57 -12.48
CA VAL A 184 -4.23 -2.10 -12.49
C VAL A 184 -5.36 -1.57 -11.62
N SER A 185 -6.59 -2.07 -11.80
CA SER A 185 -7.73 -1.71 -10.95
C SER A 185 -7.48 -2.00 -9.47
N GLN A 186 -6.89 -3.17 -9.16
CA GLN A 186 -6.55 -3.57 -7.79
C GLN A 186 -5.50 -2.65 -7.18
N ALA A 187 -4.44 -2.28 -7.91
CA ALA A 187 -3.42 -1.35 -7.43
C ALA A 187 -4.01 0.04 -7.15
N LEU A 188 -4.87 0.56 -8.03
CA LEU A 188 -5.57 1.83 -7.79
C LEU A 188 -6.51 1.78 -6.58
N LYS A 189 -7.22 0.67 -6.39
CA LYS A 189 -8.10 0.46 -5.22
C LYS A 189 -7.31 0.31 -3.92
N HIS A 190 -6.06 -0.17 -3.97
CA HIS A 190 -5.21 -0.20 -2.79
C HIS A 190 -4.81 1.20 -2.30
N TYR A 191 -4.79 2.24 -3.14
CA TYR A 191 -4.63 3.61 -2.65
C TYR A 191 -5.73 4.00 -1.67
N ILE A 192 -6.94 3.49 -1.87
CA ILE A 192 -8.08 3.74 -0.99
C ILE A 192 -7.83 3.05 0.35
N ARG A 193 -7.61 1.74 0.31
CA ARG A 193 -7.38 0.90 1.50
C ARG A 193 -6.24 1.41 2.35
N ASP A 194 -5.10 1.71 1.74
CA ASP A 194 -3.88 2.02 2.47
C ASP A 194 -3.75 3.53 2.78
N TRP A 195 -4.19 4.40 1.86
CA TRP A 195 -3.78 5.80 1.89
C TRP A 195 -4.92 6.82 1.85
N ALA A 196 -6.19 6.41 1.73
CA ALA A 196 -7.33 7.32 1.79
C ALA A 196 -8.08 7.21 3.13
N PRO A 197 -8.84 8.25 3.53
CA PRO A 197 -9.76 8.17 4.67
C PRO A 197 -10.79 7.05 4.51
N GLU A 198 -11.25 6.79 3.29
CA GLU A 198 -12.28 5.78 3.01
C GLU A 198 -11.80 4.35 3.24
N GLY A 199 -10.50 4.09 3.29
CA GLY A 199 -9.96 2.79 3.70
C GLY A 199 -9.82 2.60 5.21
N GLU A 200 -10.12 3.63 6.02
CA GLU A 200 -9.89 3.60 7.46
C GLU A 200 -10.62 2.44 8.15
N HIS A 201 -11.86 2.11 7.74
CA HIS A 201 -12.61 1.00 8.34
C HIS A 201 -11.92 -0.36 8.18
N GLU A 202 -11.11 -0.55 7.15
CA GLU A 202 -10.29 -1.77 6.96
C GLU A 202 -9.01 -1.73 7.79
N ARG A 203 -8.40 -0.54 7.94
CA ARG A 203 -7.16 -0.38 8.70
C ARG A 203 -7.41 -0.51 10.19
N ILE A 204 -8.42 0.17 10.73
CA ILE A 204 -8.69 0.17 12.19
C ILE A 204 -9.14 -1.18 12.72
N SER A 205 -9.68 -2.06 11.86
CA SER A 205 -10.07 -3.42 12.24
C SER A 205 -8.89 -4.40 12.26
N THR A 206 -7.71 -4.01 11.76
CA THR A 206 -6.57 -4.92 11.61
C THR A 206 -5.26 -4.36 12.16
N PHE A 207 -4.87 -3.16 11.77
CA PHE A 207 -3.55 -2.59 12.07
C PHE A 207 -3.30 -2.41 13.58
N PRO A 208 -4.26 -1.91 14.40
CA PRO A 208 -4.03 -1.74 15.82
C PRO A 208 -3.61 -3.02 16.55
N HIS A 209 -4.13 -4.18 16.14
CA HIS A 209 -3.75 -5.47 16.76
C HIS A 209 -2.26 -5.79 16.54
N ILE A 210 -1.74 -5.49 15.35
CA ILE A 210 -0.32 -5.68 15.02
C ILE A 210 0.54 -4.62 15.71
N LEU A 211 0.18 -3.35 15.58
CA LEU A 211 0.95 -2.21 16.12
C LEU A 211 1.09 -2.34 17.65
N ASN A 212 -0.02 -2.54 18.36
CA ASN A 212 -0.02 -2.69 19.82
C ASN A 212 0.78 -3.92 20.27
N THR A 213 0.76 -5.01 19.49
CA THR A 213 1.54 -6.21 19.77
C THR A 213 3.04 -5.93 19.64
N LEU A 214 3.47 -5.27 18.56
CA LEU A 214 4.87 -4.86 18.39
C LEU A 214 5.33 -3.92 19.52
N GLU A 215 4.49 -2.98 19.95
CA GLU A 215 4.85 -2.09 21.05
C GLU A 215 5.01 -2.82 22.38
N LYS A 216 4.13 -3.79 22.67
CA LYS A 216 4.22 -4.62 23.89
C LYS A 216 5.42 -5.55 23.87
N LEU A 217 5.76 -6.14 22.73
CA LEU A 217 6.90 -7.06 22.59
C LEU A 217 8.24 -6.30 22.63
N TYR A 218 8.27 -5.08 22.10
CA TYR A 218 9.47 -4.25 22.04
C TYR A 218 9.26 -2.89 22.72
N PRO A 219 9.01 -2.82 24.05
CA PRO A 219 8.68 -1.57 24.73
C PRO A 219 9.88 -0.64 24.89
N LYS A 220 11.09 -1.20 24.84
CA LYS A 220 12.37 -0.47 24.90
C LYS A 220 13.06 -0.62 23.55
N ARG A 221 13.08 0.46 22.77
CA ARG A 221 13.68 0.50 21.43
C ARG A 221 14.75 1.58 21.40
N ASP A 222 15.87 1.27 20.77
CA ASP A 222 16.99 2.19 20.59
C ASP A 222 17.08 2.54 19.10
N ARG A 223 17.18 3.83 18.78
CA ARG A 223 17.37 4.27 17.40
C ARG A 223 18.74 3.86 16.85
N ALA A 224 19.75 3.70 17.70
CA ALA A 224 21.06 3.23 17.29
C ALA A 224 21.08 1.72 17.02
N ASN A 225 20.18 0.96 17.66
CA ASN A 225 20.01 -0.48 17.49
C ASN A 225 18.53 -0.81 17.27
N PRO A 226 17.99 -0.47 16.09
CA PRO A 226 16.56 -0.58 15.83
C PRO A 226 16.11 -2.04 15.75
N VAL A 227 14.85 -2.28 16.11
CA VAL A 227 14.18 -3.57 15.95
C VAL A 227 13.86 -3.77 14.47
N ARG A 228 14.40 -4.82 13.85
CA ARG A 228 14.24 -5.05 12.41
C ARG A 228 12.95 -5.80 12.12
N VAL A 229 12.07 -5.18 11.34
CA VAL A 229 10.74 -5.74 11.00
C VAL A 229 10.64 -5.98 9.50
N LEU A 230 10.23 -7.18 9.10
CA LEU A 230 9.91 -7.53 7.71
C LEU A 230 8.40 -7.64 7.50
N LEU A 231 7.90 -7.05 6.42
CA LEU A 231 6.50 -7.17 5.99
C LEU A 231 6.39 -7.77 4.58
N PRO A 232 6.26 -9.10 4.45
CA PRO A 232 5.97 -9.75 3.18
C PRO A 232 4.55 -9.43 2.69
N GLY A 233 4.39 -9.23 1.37
CA GLY A 233 3.10 -8.88 0.77
C GLY A 233 2.58 -7.53 1.23
N SER A 234 3.44 -6.51 1.23
CA SER A 234 3.13 -5.22 1.84
C SER A 234 2.07 -4.40 1.11
N GLY A 235 1.68 -4.77 -0.12
CA GLY A 235 0.75 -3.96 -0.93
C GLY A 235 1.32 -2.57 -1.19
N LEU A 236 0.59 -1.51 -0.81
CA LEU A 236 1.09 -0.13 -0.89
C LEU A 236 1.72 0.35 0.43
N GLY A 237 2.03 -0.58 1.32
CA GLY A 237 2.98 -0.39 2.41
C GLY A 237 2.49 0.45 3.57
N ARG A 238 1.18 0.77 3.69
CA ARG A 238 0.71 1.63 4.78
C ARG A 238 1.06 1.07 6.17
N LEU A 239 0.83 -0.22 6.41
CA LEU A 239 1.19 -0.83 7.70
C LEU A 239 2.70 -0.74 7.97
N ALA A 240 3.54 -0.83 6.93
CA ALA A 240 4.99 -0.70 7.09
C ALA A 240 5.36 0.73 7.54
N HIS A 241 4.71 1.75 7.00
CA HIS A 241 4.88 3.14 7.41
C HIS A 241 4.36 3.38 8.84
N ASP A 242 3.16 2.86 9.17
CA ASP A 242 2.61 2.99 10.52
C ASP A 242 3.51 2.30 11.57
N ILE A 243 4.19 1.19 11.24
CA ILE A 243 5.20 0.57 12.13
C ILE A 243 6.46 1.45 12.25
N ALA A 244 6.92 2.05 11.15
CA ALA A 244 8.07 2.94 11.18
C ALA A 244 7.83 4.17 12.07
N ASP A 245 6.59 4.69 12.07
CA ASP A 245 6.16 5.84 12.87
C ASP A 245 6.17 5.58 14.39
N LEU A 246 6.16 4.31 14.83
CA LEU A 246 6.29 3.92 16.24
C LEU A 246 7.70 4.16 16.82
N GLN A 247 8.65 4.57 15.98
CA GLN A 247 10.05 4.88 16.28
C GLN A 247 10.86 3.70 16.86
N GLY A 248 12.14 3.63 16.46
CA GLY A 248 13.03 2.55 16.91
C GLY A 248 12.80 1.20 16.21
N PHE A 249 11.99 1.19 15.15
CA PHE A 249 11.88 0.08 14.21
C PHE A 249 12.63 0.40 12.91
N GLU A 250 13.35 -0.59 12.38
CA GLU A 250 13.92 -0.57 11.04
C GLU A 250 13.04 -1.44 10.15
N VAL A 251 12.22 -0.81 9.31
CA VAL A 251 11.20 -1.51 8.53
C VAL A 251 11.69 -1.83 7.13
N THR A 252 11.52 -3.10 6.74
CA THR A 252 11.67 -3.61 5.38
C THR A 252 10.32 -4.15 4.91
N ALA A 253 9.81 -3.62 3.80
CA ALA A 253 8.64 -4.14 3.11
C ALA A 253 9.08 -5.06 1.96
N ASN A 254 8.29 -6.08 1.64
CA ASN A 254 8.49 -6.92 0.47
C ASN A 254 7.20 -7.06 -0.34
N GLU A 255 7.30 -6.82 -1.64
CA GLU A 255 6.17 -6.95 -2.56
C GLU A 255 6.63 -7.55 -3.90
N TRP A 256 5.85 -8.50 -4.40
CA TRP A 256 6.15 -9.24 -5.61
C TRP A 256 5.49 -8.63 -6.85
N SER A 257 4.27 -8.10 -6.69
CA SER A 257 3.47 -7.56 -7.78
C SER A 257 4.08 -6.29 -8.31
N MET A 258 4.50 -6.31 -9.57
CA MET A 258 5.02 -5.11 -10.25
C MET A 258 3.96 -4.01 -10.34
N TYR A 259 2.66 -4.35 -10.34
CA TYR A 259 1.57 -3.37 -10.31
C TYR A 259 1.51 -2.62 -8.98
N MET A 260 1.67 -3.33 -7.86
CA MET A 260 1.76 -2.71 -6.53
C MET A 260 3.06 -1.93 -6.38
N ASN A 261 4.19 -2.46 -6.87
CA ASN A 261 5.49 -1.79 -6.79
C ASN A 261 5.48 -0.45 -7.51
N VAL A 262 5.03 -0.36 -8.77
CA VAL A 262 4.99 0.93 -9.48
C VAL A 262 4.04 1.92 -8.82
N ALA A 263 2.90 1.44 -8.29
CA ALA A 263 1.97 2.28 -7.55
C ALA A 263 2.55 2.79 -6.21
N TYR A 264 3.28 1.94 -5.48
CA TYR A 264 4.00 2.33 -4.27
C TYR A 264 5.10 3.33 -4.58
N ARG A 265 5.92 3.10 -5.62
CA ARG A 265 6.96 4.05 -6.03
C ARG A 265 6.37 5.43 -6.32
N TYR A 266 5.23 5.50 -7.02
CA TYR A 266 4.53 6.76 -7.25
C TYR A 266 4.11 7.46 -5.95
N ILE A 267 3.49 6.75 -4.98
CA ILE A 267 3.04 7.41 -3.74
C ILE A 267 4.20 7.82 -2.83
N THR A 268 5.38 7.23 -3.01
CA THR A 268 6.62 7.68 -2.35
C THR A 268 7.41 8.72 -3.15
N SER A 269 6.95 9.09 -4.35
CA SER A 269 7.64 10.08 -5.20
C SER A 269 7.44 11.51 -4.65
N PRO A 270 8.31 12.48 -4.99
CA PRO A 270 8.18 13.87 -4.53
C PRO A 270 6.80 14.52 -4.78
N GLY A 271 6.13 14.14 -5.87
CA GLY A 271 4.79 14.63 -6.20
C GLY A 271 3.67 13.82 -5.55
N GLY A 272 3.82 12.51 -5.45
CA GLY A 272 2.79 11.61 -4.92
C GLY A 272 2.76 11.52 -3.39
N SER A 273 3.88 11.82 -2.72
CA SER A 273 4.02 11.70 -1.27
C SER A 273 3.38 12.84 -0.49
N LEU A 274 3.01 13.94 -1.15
CA LEU A 274 2.36 15.06 -0.49
C LEU A 274 0.91 14.70 -0.11
N ALA A 275 0.47 15.13 1.06
CA ALA A 275 -0.91 14.92 1.50
C ALA A 275 -1.91 15.51 0.49
N ASN A 276 -2.94 14.72 0.18
CA ASN A 276 -4.02 15.07 -0.74
C ASN A 276 -3.56 15.47 -2.16
N SER A 277 -2.40 14.96 -2.60
CA SER A 277 -1.79 15.31 -3.89
C SER A 277 -2.48 14.67 -5.10
N SER A 278 -3.21 13.58 -4.88
CA SER A 278 -3.78 12.75 -5.94
C SER A 278 -5.25 12.47 -5.68
N THR A 279 -6.05 12.51 -6.74
CA THR A 279 -7.47 12.14 -6.70
C THR A 279 -7.77 11.14 -7.82
N ILE A 280 -8.47 10.07 -7.47
CA ILE A 280 -8.97 9.07 -8.42
C ILE A 280 -10.48 8.86 -8.25
N TYR A 281 -11.09 8.20 -9.22
CA TYR A 281 -12.49 7.79 -9.27
C TYR A 281 -12.53 6.27 -9.39
N PRO A 282 -12.34 5.54 -8.27
CA PRO A 282 -11.95 4.13 -8.33
C PRO A 282 -13.12 3.18 -8.60
N TYR A 283 -14.36 3.66 -8.53
CA TYR A 283 -15.56 2.84 -8.65
C TYR A 283 -16.16 2.83 -10.07
N ILE A 284 -15.66 3.67 -10.98
CA ILE A 284 -16.20 3.83 -12.33
C ILE A 284 -16.10 2.56 -13.21
N ASP A 285 -15.32 1.57 -12.77
CA ASP A 285 -15.13 0.28 -13.43
C ASP A 285 -16.12 -0.82 -12.95
N TRP A 286 -16.96 -0.53 -11.96
CA TRP A 286 -17.90 -1.47 -11.36
C TRP A 286 -19.29 -0.87 -11.17
N TRP A 287 -20.18 -1.14 -12.12
CA TRP A 287 -21.52 -0.54 -12.18
C TRP A 287 -22.57 -1.28 -11.34
N SER A 288 -22.23 -2.47 -10.85
CA SER A 288 -23.08 -3.25 -9.95
C SER A 288 -23.00 -2.73 -8.51
N HIS A 289 -24.04 -2.98 -7.73
CA HIS A 289 -24.12 -2.65 -6.30
C HIS A 289 -23.96 -1.15 -5.98
N GLN A 290 -24.10 -0.26 -6.96
CA GLN A 290 -24.03 1.18 -6.74
C GLN A 290 -25.37 1.70 -6.19
N PRO A 291 -25.43 2.24 -4.96
CA PRO A 291 -26.68 2.79 -4.44
C PRO A 291 -27.11 4.06 -5.19
N THR A 292 -26.15 4.84 -5.67
CA THR A 292 -26.39 6.08 -6.41
C THR A 292 -25.35 6.26 -7.53
N THR A 293 -25.68 7.05 -8.56
CA THR A 293 -24.69 7.46 -9.57
C THR A 293 -23.58 8.33 -8.97
N ALA A 294 -23.89 9.11 -7.93
CA ALA A 294 -22.89 9.90 -7.21
C ALA A 294 -21.82 9.01 -6.57
N GLU A 295 -22.22 7.84 -6.05
CA GLU A 295 -21.27 6.87 -5.49
C GLU A 295 -20.37 6.25 -6.56
N LEU A 296 -20.94 5.85 -7.70
CA LEU A 296 -20.16 5.38 -8.85
C LEU A 296 -19.11 6.39 -9.30
N HIS A 297 -19.44 7.69 -9.24
CA HIS A 297 -18.62 8.81 -9.69
C HIS A 297 -17.86 9.50 -8.56
N ARG A 298 -17.82 8.91 -7.36
CA ARG A 298 -17.22 9.53 -6.18
C ARG A 298 -15.70 9.71 -6.35
N PRO A 299 -15.16 10.92 -6.14
CA PRO A 299 -13.72 11.14 -6.05
C PRO A 299 -13.19 10.63 -4.71
N ILE A 300 -11.99 10.06 -4.73
CA ILE A 300 -11.22 9.65 -3.56
C ILE A 300 -9.85 10.31 -3.64
N THR A 301 -9.46 11.03 -2.59
CA THR A 301 -8.21 11.78 -2.51
C THR A 301 -7.23 11.10 -1.55
N PHE A 302 -5.97 11.02 -1.97
CA PHE A 302 -4.88 10.36 -1.25
C PHE A 302 -3.52 11.02 -1.56
N PRO A 303 -2.47 10.73 -0.78
CA PRO A 303 -2.51 10.13 0.55
C PRO A 303 -3.09 11.08 1.62
N VAL A 304 -3.75 10.56 2.65
CA VAL A 304 -4.35 11.36 3.74
C VAL A 304 -3.29 12.07 4.60
N VAL A 305 -2.10 11.45 4.71
CA VAL A 305 -0.92 11.99 5.39
C VAL A 305 0.25 11.97 4.42
N PRO A 306 1.25 12.85 4.57
CA PRO A 306 2.46 12.76 3.75
C PRO A 306 3.16 11.41 3.94
N VAL A 307 3.76 10.89 2.88
CA VAL A 307 4.53 9.63 2.92
C VAL A 307 6.01 9.96 3.02
N ASP A 308 6.68 9.51 4.09
CA ASP A 308 8.14 9.61 4.18
C ASP A 308 8.78 8.53 3.28
N PRO A 309 9.46 8.88 2.17
CA PRO A 309 10.10 7.89 1.31
C PRO A 309 11.29 7.18 1.98
N HIS A 310 11.79 7.66 3.12
CA HIS A 310 12.98 7.14 3.79
C HIS A 310 12.66 6.19 4.97
N SER A 311 11.42 6.14 5.43
CA SER A 311 11.00 5.35 6.60
C SER A 311 11.07 3.84 6.34
N VAL A 312 10.68 3.39 5.14
CA VAL A 312 10.52 1.97 4.76
C VAL A 312 11.38 1.65 3.53
N VAL A 313 12.21 0.59 3.62
CA VAL A 313 12.89 0.04 2.44
C VAL A 313 11.99 -1.00 1.79
N LEU A 314 11.69 -0.84 0.50
CA LEU A 314 10.98 -1.83 -0.31
C LEU A 314 11.96 -2.77 -1.04
N VAL A 315 11.89 -4.06 -0.71
CA VAL A 315 12.55 -5.16 -1.43
C VAL A 315 11.55 -5.80 -2.39
N GLU A 316 11.71 -5.54 -3.68
CA GLU A 316 10.81 -6.07 -4.70
C GLU A 316 11.18 -7.51 -5.08
N GLY A 317 10.21 -8.42 -5.13
CA GLY A 317 10.44 -9.81 -5.54
C GLY A 317 9.63 -10.84 -4.74
N ASP A 318 9.78 -12.10 -5.14
CA ASP A 318 9.09 -13.22 -4.48
C ASP A 318 9.72 -13.44 -3.11
N PHE A 319 8.91 -13.36 -2.06
CA PHE A 319 9.31 -13.51 -0.66
C PHE A 319 10.24 -14.71 -0.42
N THR A 320 9.95 -15.86 -1.05
CA THR A 320 10.71 -17.11 -0.88
C THR A 320 12.09 -17.08 -1.54
N THR A 321 12.37 -16.07 -2.37
CA THR A 321 13.62 -15.96 -3.13
C THR A 321 14.34 -14.63 -2.98
N ALA A 322 13.65 -13.57 -2.53
CA ALA A 322 14.21 -12.25 -2.37
C ALA A 322 15.24 -12.17 -1.24
N PHE A 323 15.10 -13.01 -0.20
CA PHE A 323 15.92 -13.00 1.01
C PHE A 323 16.81 -14.24 1.14
N LYS A 324 17.57 -14.57 0.08
CA LYS A 324 18.42 -15.76 0.02
C LYS A 324 19.89 -15.51 0.36
N LYS A 325 20.29 -14.27 0.64
CA LYS A 325 21.70 -14.00 0.95
C LYS A 325 22.02 -14.61 2.32
N PRO A 326 23.25 -15.09 2.56
CA PRO A 326 23.64 -15.55 3.89
C PRO A 326 23.40 -14.50 4.99
N SER A 327 23.49 -13.21 4.65
CA SER A 327 23.21 -12.07 5.54
C SER A 327 21.72 -11.89 5.90
N ASP A 328 20.80 -12.54 5.19
CA ASP A 328 19.37 -12.46 5.45
C ASP A 328 18.91 -13.48 6.50
N GLN A 329 19.69 -14.54 6.71
CA GLN A 329 19.41 -15.59 7.68
C GLN A 329 19.52 -15.05 9.10
N GLY A 330 18.46 -15.21 9.89
CA GLY A 330 18.40 -14.68 11.25
C GLY A 330 18.55 -13.16 11.33
N ARG A 331 18.13 -12.42 10.30
CA ARG A 331 18.31 -10.97 10.23
C ARG A 331 17.28 -10.18 11.01
N PHE A 332 16.04 -10.67 11.06
CA PHE A 332 14.88 -9.90 11.52
C PHE A 332 14.48 -10.25 12.95
N ASP A 333 14.11 -9.23 13.72
CA ASP A 333 13.55 -9.41 15.06
C ASP A 333 12.07 -9.80 14.98
N ALA A 334 11.35 -9.24 14.00
CA ALA A 334 9.95 -9.58 13.74
C ALA A 334 9.65 -9.74 12.23
N VAL A 335 8.73 -10.67 11.92
CA VAL A 335 8.10 -10.80 10.60
C VAL A 335 6.60 -10.64 10.79
N VAL A 336 5.99 -9.72 10.04
CA VAL A 336 4.57 -9.40 10.12
C VAL A 336 3.89 -9.75 8.80
N THR A 337 2.91 -10.65 8.85
CA THR A 337 2.13 -11.06 7.68
C THR A 337 0.69 -10.61 7.83
N LEU A 338 0.24 -9.68 6.98
CA LEU A 338 -1.14 -9.19 6.94
C LEU A 338 -1.77 -9.60 5.60
N PHE A 339 -2.80 -10.45 5.60
CA PHE A 339 -3.46 -10.93 4.36
C PHE A 339 -2.46 -11.51 3.32
N PHE A 340 -1.50 -12.29 3.80
CA PHE A 340 -0.37 -12.72 2.98
C PHE A 340 -0.19 -14.23 2.85
N ILE A 341 -0.33 -14.99 3.93
CA ILE A 341 0.11 -16.40 3.95
C ILE A 341 -0.70 -17.32 3.03
N ASP A 342 -1.94 -16.95 2.76
CA ASP A 342 -2.87 -17.62 1.85
C ASP A 342 -2.58 -17.34 0.37
N THR A 343 -1.69 -16.40 0.07
CA THR A 343 -1.15 -16.17 -1.28
C THR A 343 -0.13 -17.21 -1.72
N ALA A 344 0.35 -18.05 -0.78
CA ALA A 344 1.41 -19.00 -1.05
C ALA A 344 1.00 -20.05 -2.08
N ARG A 345 1.91 -20.36 -3.02
CA ARG A 345 1.82 -21.62 -3.77
C ARG A 345 2.06 -22.82 -2.87
N ASN A 346 2.99 -22.69 -1.92
CA ASN A 346 3.24 -23.67 -0.89
C ASN A 346 3.43 -22.94 0.44
N ILE A 347 2.42 -22.99 1.30
CA ILE A 347 2.44 -22.32 2.60
C ILE A 347 3.55 -22.86 3.52
N VAL A 348 3.93 -24.13 3.38
CA VAL A 348 5.05 -24.71 4.13
C VAL A 348 6.36 -23.95 3.84
N THR A 349 6.60 -23.63 2.56
CA THR A 349 7.77 -22.83 2.17
C THR A 349 7.74 -21.42 2.76
N TYR A 350 6.55 -20.81 2.92
CA TYR A 350 6.43 -19.53 3.62
C TYR A 350 6.81 -19.68 5.10
N ILE A 351 6.28 -20.68 5.80
CA ILE A 351 6.57 -20.94 7.22
C ILE A 351 8.08 -21.17 7.43
N GLU A 352 8.71 -22.01 6.60
CA GLU A 352 10.15 -22.26 6.63
C GLU A 352 10.98 -20.99 6.36
N THR A 353 10.55 -20.18 5.39
CA THR A 353 11.23 -18.91 5.05
C THR A 353 11.13 -17.92 6.21
N ILE A 354 9.94 -17.76 6.80
CA ILE A 354 9.73 -16.89 7.98
C ILE A 354 10.64 -17.34 9.12
N HIS A 355 10.67 -18.64 9.41
CA HIS A 355 11.54 -19.21 10.44
C HIS A 355 13.02 -18.90 10.16
N GLN A 356 13.51 -19.15 8.96
CA GLN A 356 14.89 -18.89 8.56
C GLN A 356 15.31 -17.42 8.72
N LEU A 357 14.42 -16.49 8.37
CA LEU A 357 14.69 -15.04 8.39
C LEU A 357 14.65 -14.42 9.80
N LEU A 358 13.89 -15.00 10.72
CA LEU A 358 13.81 -14.54 12.10
C LEU A 358 15.08 -14.87 12.90
N LYS A 359 15.54 -13.99 13.78
CA LYS A 359 16.54 -14.34 14.80
C LYS A 359 16.02 -15.45 15.71
N PRO A 360 16.88 -16.25 16.38
CA PRO A 360 16.46 -17.01 17.55
C PRO A 360 15.76 -16.09 18.56
N GLY A 361 14.57 -16.46 19.01
CA GLY A 361 13.71 -15.62 19.84
C GLY A 361 12.95 -14.51 19.10
N GLY A 362 13.13 -14.38 17.79
CA GLY A 362 12.36 -13.46 16.94
C GLY A 362 10.90 -13.91 16.78
N VAL A 363 10.03 -12.97 16.44
CA VAL A 363 8.57 -13.18 16.46
C VAL A 363 7.94 -13.11 15.08
N TRP A 364 7.03 -14.03 14.80
CA TRP A 364 6.10 -13.98 13.68
C TRP A 364 4.73 -13.54 14.16
N ILE A 365 4.24 -12.43 13.63
CA ILE A 365 2.88 -11.93 13.86
C ILE A 365 2.08 -12.13 12.57
N ASN A 366 1.00 -12.90 12.63
CA ASN A 366 0.10 -13.08 11.49
C ASN A 366 -1.26 -12.48 11.77
N LEU A 367 -1.87 -11.87 10.76
CA LEU A 367 -3.28 -11.50 10.73
C LEU A 367 -3.83 -11.66 9.31
N GLY A 368 -4.74 -12.60 9.08
CA GLY A 368 -5.36 -12.71 7.76
C GLY A 368 -6.27 -13.93 7.61
N PRO A 369 -7.04 -13.99 6.51
CA PRO A 369 -7.83 -15.17 6.19
C PRO A 369 -6.95 -16.32 5.70
N LEU A 370 -7.61 -17.45 5.39
CA LEU A 370 -7.05 -18.59 4.66
C LEU A 370 -7.75 -18.72 3.31
N LEU A 371 -7.76 -17.65 2.51
CA LEU A 371 -8.36 -17.64 1.18
C LEU A 371 -7.32 -18.03 0.14
N TYR A 372 -7.11 -19.34 -0.03
CA TYR A 372 -6.16 -19.84 -1.02
C TYR A 372 -6.52 -19.39 -2.44
N GLY A 373 -5.50 -18.92 -3.16
CA GLY A 373 -5.63 -18.44 -4.54
C GLY A 373 -5.90 -19.54 -5.58
N SER A 374 -5.62 -19.23 -6.85
CA SER A 374 -6.01 -20.09 -7.98
C SER A 374 -5.11 -21.31 -8.24
N SER A 375 -3.92 -21.38 -7.64
CA SER A 375 -2.99 -22.50 -7.86
C SER A 375 -2.10 -22.85 -6.65
N PRO A 376 -2.67 -23.06 -5.45
CA PRO A 376 -1.94 -23.63 -4.34
C PRO A 376 -1.60 -25.10 -4.64
N VAL A 377 -0.40 -25.52 -4.27
CA VAL A 377 0.02 -26.94 -4.27
C VAL A 377 -0.63 -27.68 -3.10
N ILE A 378 -0.87 -26.99 -1.98
CA ILE A 378 -1.53 -27.52 -0.78
C ILE A 378 -2.43 -26.45 -0.16
N GLN A 379 -3.58 -26.88 0.37
CA GLN A 379 -4.53 -26.03 1.08
C GLN A 379 -4.72 -26.64 2.48
N LEU A 380 -4.16 -25.99 3.48
CA LEU A 380 -4.19 -26.44 4.87
C LEU A 380 -5.31 -25.75 5.64
N SER A 381 -5.95 -26.48 6.56
CA SER A 381 -6.79 -25.88 7.59
C SER A 381 -5.95 -25.14 8.64
N LEU A 382 -6.62 -24.36 9.50
CA LEU A 382 -5.93 -23.55 10.50
C LEU A 382 -5.13 -24.42 11.49
N ASP A 383 -5.70 -25.52 11.98
CA ASP A 383 -5.04 -26.45 12.89
C ASP A 383 -3.80 -27.09 12.26
N GLU A 384 -3.86 -27.49 10.98
CA GLU A 384 -2.70 -28.02 10.26
C GLU A 384 -1.58 -26.98 10.10
N ILE A 385 -1.91 -25.71 9.83
CA ILE A 385 -0.92 -24.62 9.77
C ILE A 385 -0.23 -24.45 11.13
N ILE A 386 -0.98 -24.51 12.23
CA ILE A 386 -0.41 -24.40 13.57
C ILE A 386 0.50 -25.59 13.88
N ASP A 387 0.05 -26.82 13.62
CA ASP A 387 0.84 -28.03 13.87
C ASP A 387 2.14 -28.04 13.07
N ILE A 388 2.09 -27.63 11.79
CA ILE A 388 3.29 -27.50 10.95
C ILE A 388 4.20 -26.37 11.46
N SER A 389 3.64 -25.23 11.88
CA SER A 389 4.43 -24.13 12.44
C SER A 389 5.18 -24.57 13.69
N GLU A 390 4.52 -25.27 14.60
CA GLU A 390 5.13 -25.84 15.80
C GLU A 390 6.23 -26.85 15.45
N ALA A 391 5.97 -27.75 14.49
CA ALA A 391 6.94 -28.72 14.00
C ALA A 391 8.17 -28.08 13.34
N VAL A 392 8.00 -26.96 12.61
CA VAL A 392 9.12 -26.20 12.00
C VAL A 392 10.02 -25.56 13.05
N GLY A 393 9.49 -25.24 14.24
CA GLY A 393 10.27 -24.66 15.32
C GLY A 393 9.62 -23.46 16.01
N PHE A 394 8.40 -23.11 15.67
CA PHE A 394 7.70 -22.02 16.36
C PHE A 394 7.10 -22.46 17.69
N ASP A 395 6.99 -21.51 18.63
CA ASP A 395 6.22 -21.63 19.86
C ASP A 395 5.14 -20.53 19.87
N LEU A 396 3.86 -20.93 19.86
CA LEU A 396 2.76 -19.96 19.86
C LEU A 396 2.63 -19.28 21.23
N GLN A 397 2.42 -17.97 21.18
CA GLN A 397 2.34 -17.11 22.36
C GLN A 397 0.89 -16.75 22.67
N ASP A 398 0.59 -16.59 23.96
CA ASP A 398 -0.71 -16.08 24.38
C ASP A 398 -0.84 -14.62 23.94
N THR A 399 -1.99 -14.29 23.35
CA THR A 399 -2.28 -12.96 22.81
C THR A 399 -3.39 -12.28 23.58
N ASP A 400 -3.39 -10.95 23.55
CA ASP A 400 -4.38 -10.11 24.24
C ASP A 400 -5.81 -10.48 23.79
N PRO A 401 -6.78 -10.68 24.71
CA PRO A 401 -8.18 -10.90 24.37
C PRO A 401 -8.80 -9.83 23.46
N GLN A 402 -8.24 -8.62 23.44
CA GLN A 402 -8.65 -7.58 22.50
C GLN A 402 -8.40 -7.96 21.03
N CYS A 403 -7.52 -8.92 20.75
CA CYS A 403 -7.24 -9.45 19.42
C CYS A 403 -8.23 -10.55 18.99
N GLY A 404 -9.45 -10.53 19.54
CA GLY A 404 -10.54 -11.41 19.14
C GLY A 404 -10.73 -12.65 19.99
N ASP A 405 -11.77 -13.40 19.69
CA ASP A 405 -12.11 -14.64 20.39
C ASP A 405 -11.16 -15.78 19.98
N ILE A 406 -11.01 -16.79 20.83
CA ILE A 406 -10.22 -17.97 20.50
C ILE A 406 -10.84 -18.70 19.30
N SER A 407 -10.05 -18.92 18.25
CA SER A 407 -10.50 -19.59 17.02
C SER A 407 -10.65 -21.10 17.20
N LEU A 408 -9.70 -21.72 17.91
CA LEU A 408 -9.60 -23.16 18.10
C LEU A 408 -9.40 -23.47 19.59
N PRO A 409 -10.30 -24.25 20.22
CA PRO A 409 -10.16 -24.62 21.63
C PRO A 409 -8.80 -25.24 21.94
N GLY A 410 -8.13 -24.75 22.99
CA GLY A 410 -6.82 -25.23 23.41
C GLY A 410 -5.64 -24.74 22.56
N ARG A 411 -5.87 -23.91 21.53
CA ARG A 411 -4.82 -23.27 20.73
C ARG A 411 -4.76 -21.77 20.99
N LYS A 412 -3.57 -21.18 20.82
CA LYS A 412 -3.30 -19.76 21.07
C LYS A 412 -3.50 -18.91 19.81
N VAL A 413 -4.61 -19.14 19.12
CA VAL A 413 -4.99 -18.42 17.89
C VAL A 413 -6.34 -17.75 18.12
N ARG A 414 -6.46 -16.51 17.64
CA ARG A 414 -7.68 -15.72 17.77
C ARG A 414 -8.27 -15.37 16.41
N GLN A 415 -9.56 -15.07 16.38
CA GLN A 415 -10.28 -14.67 15.18
C GLN A 415 -10.97 -13.31 15.37
N MET A 416 -11.01 -12.54 14.29
CA MET A 416 -11.67 -11.24 14.23
C MET A 416 -12.27 -10.99 12.85
N GLU A 417 -13.32 -10.17 12.76
CA GLU A 417 -13.85 -9.72 11.48
C GLU A 417 -12.89 -8.70 10.85
N ALA A 418 -12.43 -8.98 9.62
CA ALA A 418 -11.52 -8.11 8.88
C ALA A 418 -12.05 -7.87 7.46
N PRO A 419 -12.54 -6.65 7.13
CA PRO A 419 -12.89 -6.26 5.77
C PRO A 419 -11.65 -6.10 4.88
N TYR A 420 -11.82 -6.29 3.57
CA TYR A 420 -10.74 -6.11 2.60
C TYR A 420 -11.26 -5.64 1.23
N GLY A 421 -10.69 -4.56 0.73
CA GLY A 421 -10.94 -4.03 -0.62
C GLY A 421 -12.41 -3.69 -0.87
N PHE A 422 -13.15 -3.28 0.16
CA PHE A 422 -14.59 -3.06 0.13
C PHE A 422 -14.94 -1.59 0.37
N ASN A 423 -15.75 -1.05 -0.53
CA ASN A 423 -16.35 0.28 -0.39
C ASN A 423 -17.52 0.23 0.60
N LYS A 424 -17.37 0.82 1.79
CA LYS A 424 -18.40 0.84 2.84
C LYS A 424 -19.76 1.42 2.44
N ASP A 425 -19.78 2.21 1.36
CA ASP A 425 -20.96 2.90 0.86
C ASP A 425 -21.63 2.15 -0.32
N THR A 426 -21.19 0.93 -0.66
CA THR A 426 -21.80 0.12 -1.74
C THR A 426 -22.87 -0.86 -1.20
N LEU A 427 -23.72 -1.39 -2.09
CA LEU A 427 -24.79 -2.34 -1.76
C LEU A 427 -24.30 -3.80 -1.58
N SER A 428 -23.04 -4.00 -1.19
CA SER A 428 -22.43 -5.32 -0.96
C SER A 428 -21.34 -5.22 0.10
N LYS A 429 -21.35 -6.08 1.13
CA LYS A 429 -20.30 -6.15 2.16
C LYS A 429 -19.56 -7.49 2.06
N ASN A 430 -18.23 -7.45 2.00
CA ASN A 430 -17.36 -8.62 2.10
C ASN A 430 -16.40 -8.43 3.27
N ALA A 431 -16.26 -9.46 4.11
CA ALA A 431 -15.32 -9.49 5.21
C ALA A 431 -14.90 -10.94 5.49
N TYR A 432 -13.81 -11.10 6.23
CA TYR A 432 -13.28 -12.40 6.61
C TYR A 432 -13.27 -12.57 8.12
N TRP A 433 -13.37 -13.82 8.57
CA TRP A 433 -12.88 -14.21 9.89
C TRP A 433 -11.37 -14.42 9.81
N ALA A 434 -10.63 -13.33 9.96
CA ALA A 434 -9.17 -13.34 9.92
C ALA A 434 -8.60 -13.97 11.19
N GLN A 435 -7.51 -14.70 11.03
CA GLN A 435 -6.83 -15.45 12.07
C GLN A 435 -5.58 -14.70 12.53
N PHE A 436 -5.49 -14.46 13.83
CA PHE A 436 -4.42 -13.73 14.49
C PHE A 436 -3.64 -14.62 15.44
N TRP A 437 -2.32 -14.62 15.32
CA TRP A 437 -1.42 -15.26 16.27
C TRP A 437 -0.06 -14.56 16.33
N VAL A 438 0.65 -14.83 17.42
CA VAL A 438 2.06 -14.48 17.60
C VAL A 438 2.80 -15.78 17.89
N ALA A 439 3.91 -16.01 17.20
CA ALA A 439 4.74 -17.20 17.40
C ALA A 439 6.22 -16.82 17.47
N THR A 440 6.95 -17.41 18.42
CA THR A 440 8.38 -17.14 18.61
C THR A 440 9.20 -18.26 18.00
N ARG A 441 10.28 -17.90 17.30
CA ARG A 441 11.26 -18.85 16.79
C ARG A 441 12.09 -19.43 17.96
N ARG A 442 12.11 -20.75 18.10
CA ARG A 442 12.95 -21.47 19.08
C ARG A 442 14.42 -21.52 18.67
#